data_AF-A0A932TAZ6-F1
#
_entry.id   AF-A0A932TAZ6-F1
#
_cell.length_a   1.000
_cell.length_b   1.000
_cell.length_c   1.000
_cell.angle_alpha   90.00
_cell.angle_beta   90.00
_cell.angle_gamma   90.00
#
_symmetry.space_group_name_H-M   'P 1'
#
loop_
_entity.id
_entity.type
_entity.pdbx_description
1 polymer ?
#
loop_
_entity_poly.entity_id
_entity_poly.type
_entity_poly.pdbx_seq_one_letter_code
_entity_poly.pdbx_strand_id
1 'polypeptide(L)'
;MSSHNVKKHTNERSAGTNGYVQVEIEEYPKTGWEAFKQTMGRTLGTELFKGLGITFKIMNEALFKNQMHTVQYPIEKMPISPRYRAVHKLLGLLESGNNRCIGC
;
A
#
# COMPACT_ATOMS: atom_id res chain seq x y z
N MET A 1 5.44 41.90 -11.29
CA MET A 1 6.56 42.71 -10.71
C MET A 1 6.97 41.97 -9.44
N SER A 2 8.10 41.30 -9.28
CA SER A 2 9.42 41.37 -9.91
C SER A 2 10.04 39.97 -9.96
N SER A 3 10.88 39.75 -10.96
CA SER A 3 11.64 38.55 -11.28
C SER A 3 12.49 38.03 -10.11
N HIS A 4 12.53 36.70 -9.92
CA HIS A 4 13.72 36.03 -9.39
C HIS A 4 14.10 34.85 -10.28
N ASN A 5 15.25 35.04 -10.93
CA ASN A 5 15.91 34.15 -11.88
C ASN A 5 16.66 33.06 -11.09
N VAL A 6 16.34 31.79 -11.30
CA VAL A 6 17.11 30.67 -10.74
C VAL A 6 17.73 29.90 -11.92
N LYS A 7 18.95 30.27 -12.30
CA LYS A 7 19.80 29.47 -13.19
C LYS A 7 20.21 28.20 -12.44
N LYS A 8 19.75 27.03 -12.85
CA LYS A 8 20.30 25.75 -12.41
C LYS A 8 21.29 25.26 -13.47
N HIS A 9 22.57 25.27 -13.13
CA HIS A 9 23.61 24.63 -13.93
C HIS A 9 23.50 23.12 -13.77
N THR A 10 23.10 22.40 -14.82
CA THR A 10 23.22 20.94 -14.88
C THR A 10 24.24 20.58 -15.96
N ASN A 11 25.32 19.94 -15.55
CA ASN A 11 26.35 19.38 -16.44
C ASN A 11 25.74 18.18 -17.17
N GLU A 12 25.57 18.32 -18.48
CA GLU A 12 24.94 17.32 -19.36
C GLU A 12 25.94 16.22 -19.71
N ARG A 13 25.97 15.15 -18.92
CA ARG A 13 26.58 13.87 -19.33
C ARG A 13 25.69 12.72 -18.89
N SER A 14 25.03 12.09 -19.87
CA SER A 14 24.19 10.88 -19.79
C SER A 14 22.68 11.13 -19.58
N ALA A 15 21.98 11.37 -20.69
CA ALA A 15 20.53 11.36 -20.77
C ALA A 15 19.97 9.93 -20.69
N GLY A 16 19.89 9.37 -19.48
CA GLY A 16 18.87 8.38 -19.15
C GLY A 16 17.63 9.13 -18.70
N THR A 17 16.46 8.82 -19.25
CA THR A 17 15.18 9.45 -18.87
C THR A 17 14.78 9.03 -17.46
N ASN A 18 15.47 9.55 -16.46
CA ASN A 18 15.02 9.48 -15.09
C ASN A 18 13.86 10.46 -14.96
N GLY A 19 12.65 9.95 -15.22
CA GLY A 19 11.39 10.68 -15.16
C GLY A 19 11.03 11.02 -13.72
N TYR A 20 11.75 11.98 -13.13
CA TYR A 20 11.39 12.53 -11.84
C TYR A 20 10.26 13.53 -12.02
N VAL A 21 9.14 13.29 -11.33
CA VAL A 21 8.09 14.30 -11.16
C VAL A 21 8.40 15.06 -9.88
N GLN A 22 8.67 16.37 -10.00
CA GLN A 22 8.81 17.22 -8.83
C GLN A 22 7.41 17.46 -8.26
N VAL A 23 7.15 16.91 -7.06
CA VAL A 23 5.93 17.20 -6.32
C VAL A 23 6.05 18.61 -5.77
N GLU A 24 5.07 19.46 -6.06
CA GLU A 24 5.01 20.82 -5.52
C GLU A 24 4.79 20.74 -4.01
N ILE A 25 5.78 21.19 -3.25
CA ILE A 25 5.72 21.29 -1.80
C ILE A 25 5.67 22.78 -1.47
N GLU A 26 4.75 23.18 -0.60
CA GLU A 26 4.66 24.56 -0.10
C GLU A 26 5.94 24.93 0.67
N GLU A 27 6.37 26.20 0.56
CA GLU A 27 7.55 26.68 1.28
C GLU A 27 7.35 26.59 2.81
N TYR A 28 8.37 26.07 3.50
CA TYR A 28 8.35 25.92 4.96
C TYR A 28 8.40 27.30 5.67
N PRO A 29 7.70 27.46 6.82
CA PRO A 29 7.70 28.72 7.55
C PRO A 29 9.08 29.02 8.12
N LYS A 30 9.51 30.28 8.02
CA LYS A 30 10.84 30.72 8.49
C LYS A 30 10.78 31.35 9.88
N THR A 31 9.59 31.76 10.34
CA THR A 31 9.39 32.44 11.63
C THR A 31 8.61 31.58 12.63
N GLY A 32 8.87 31.77 13.94
CA GLY A 32 8.21 31.00 14.99
C GLY A 32 6.69 31.20 15.08
N TRP A 33 6.20 32.39 14.74
CA TRP A 33 4.76 32.69 14.73
C TRP A 33 4.03 32.04 13.56
N GLU A 34 4.67 31.97 12.38
CA GLU A 34 4.13 31.25 11.22
C GLU A 34 4.10 29.75 11.47
N ALA A 35 5.14 29.19 12.09
CA ALA A 35 5.17 27.78 12.48
C ALA A 35 4.03 27.42 13.45
N PHE A 36 3.72 28.30 14.40
CA PHE A 36 2.61 28.12 15.33
C PHE A 36 1.24 28.11 14.60
N LYS A 37 1.00 29.08 13.70
CA LYS A 37 -0.24 29.12 12.90
C LYS A 37 -0.40 27.88 12.01
N GLN A 38 0.68 27.42 11.39
CA GLN A 38 0.66 26.21 10.56
C GLN A 38 0.31 24.98 11.40
N THR A 39 0.88 24.86 12.60
CA THR A 39 0.59 23.75 13.52
C THR A 39 -0.87 23.76 13.95
N MET A 40 -1.41 24.93 14.34
CA MET A 40 -2.82 25.04 14.74
C MET A 40 -3.78 24.77 13.58
N GLY A 41 -3.47 25.25 12.37
CA GLY A 41 -4.27 24.99 11.18
C GLY A 41 -4.27 23.51 10.76
N ARG A 42 -3.17 22.79 10.97
CA ARG A 42 -3.08 21.33 10.71
C ARG A 42 -3.78 20.51 11.77
N THR A 43 -3.59 20.84 13.05
CA THR A 43 -4.17 20.08 14.17
C THR A 43 -5.69 20.19 14.22
N LEU A 44 -6.25 21.38 13.96
CA LEU A 44 -7.69 21.61 13.89
C LEU A 44 -8.24 21.57 12.45
N GLY A 45 -7.44 21.03 11.52
CA GLY A 45 -7.77 20.99 10.11
C GLY A 45 -8.98 20.12 9.82
N THR A 46 -9.78 20.54 8.85
CA THR A 46 -10.92 19.75 8.32
C THR A 46 -10.48 18.42 7.70
N GLU A 47 -9.19 18.24 7.44
CA GLU A 47 -8.57 17.01 6.94
C GLU A 47 -8.76 15.84 7.89
N LEU A 48 -8.66 16.07 9.21
CA LEU A 48 -8.86 15.02 10.21
C LEU A 48 -10.31 14.49 10.16
N PHE A 49 -11.28 15.39 10.04
CA PHE A 49 -12.70 15.03 9.92
C PHE A 49 -13.02 14.36 8.59
N LYS A 50 -12.36 14.76 7.49
CA LYS A 50 -12.48 14.05 6.19
C LYS A 50 -11.95 12.62 6.31
N GLY A 51 -10.79 12.42 6.93
CA GLY A 51 -10.23 11.09 7.20
C GLY A 51 -11.17 10.24 8.04
N LEU A 52 -11.68 10.81 9.14
CA LEU A 52 -12.63 10.15 10.02
C LEU A 52 -13.96 9.80 9.31
N GLY A 53 -14.43 10.66 8.40
CA GLY A 53 -15.62 10.38 7.58
C GLY A 53 -15.44 9.16 6.67
N ILE A 54 -14.24 8.98 6.10
CA ILE A 54 -13.91 7.80 5.28
C ILE A 54 -13.89 6.54 6.16
N THR A 55 -13.29 6.60 7.35
CA THR A 55 -13.28 5.44 8.26
C THR A 55 -14.70 5.07 8.70
N PHE A 56 -15.55 6.06 9.02
CA PHE A 56 -16.95 5.80 9.34
C PHE A 56 -17.72 5.19 8.17
N LYS A 57 -17.45 5.62 6.94
CA LYS A 57 -18.06 5.03 5.73
C LYS A 57 -17.70 3.55 5.61
N ILE A 58 -16.43 3.20 5.75
CA ILE A 58 -15.95 1.81 5.68
C ILE A 58 -16.55 0.97 6.82
N MET A 59 -16.60 1.52 8.04
CA MET A 59 -17.20 0.85 9.19
C MET A 59 -18.70 0.59 8.99
N ASN A 60 -19.44 1.58 8.47
CA ASN A 60 -20.85 1.44 8.16
C ASN A 60 -21.07 0.37 7.07
N GLU A 61 -20.24 0.36 6.04
CA GLU A 61 -20.25 -0.65 4.99
C GLU A 61 -19.98 -2.07 5.51
N ALA A 62 -19.01 -2.22 6.40
CA ALA A 62 -18.70 -3.50 7.02
C ALA A 62 -19.84 -4.01 7.93
N LEU A 63 -20.42 -3.14 8.76
CA LEU A 63 -21.42 -3.53 9.77
C LEU A 63 -22.85 -3.68 9.20
N PHE A 64 -23.26 -2.78 8.31
CA PHE A 64 -24.66 -2.71 7.86
C PHE A 64 -24.88 -3.26 6.45
N LYS A 65 -23.84 -3.31 5.61
CA LYS A 65 -23.94 -3.86 4.24
C LYS A 65 -23.37 -5.27 4.11
N ASN A 66 -22.89 -5.87 5.21
CA ASN A 66 -22.24 -7.19 5.22
C ASN A 66 -21.11 -7.33 4.18
N GLN A 67 -20.48 -6.22 3.78
CA GLN A 67 -19.38 -6.18 2.81
C GLN A 67 -18.03 -6.39 3.53
N MET A 68 -17.98 -7.38 4.43
CA MET A 68 -16.75 -7.73 5.13
C MET A 68 -15.95 -8.75 4.32
N HIS A 69 -14.69 -8.44 4.02
CA HIS A 69 -13.76 -9.36 3.35
C HIS A 69 -13.16 -10.41 4.31
N THR A 70 -13.97 -10.91 5.24
CA THR A 70 -13.59 -11.95 6.19
C THR A 70 -14.27 -13.26 5.81
N VAL A 71 -13.56 -14.36 5.96
CA VAL A 71 -14.06 -15.71 5.64
C VAL A 71 -14.34 -16.45 6.96
N GLN A 72 -15.49 -17.11 7.07
CA GLN A 72 -15.89 -17.83 8.29
C GLN A 72 -15.28 -19.24 8.33
N TYR A 73 -14.03 -19.39 8.81
CA TYR A 73 -13.43 -20.71 8.98
C TYR A 73 -14.04 -21.44 10.19
N PRO A 74 -14.38 -22.75 10.11
CA PRO A 74 -14.07 -23.74 9.05
C PRO A 74 -15.14 -23.89 7.95
N ILE A 75 -16.24 -23.13 8.02
CA ILE A 75 -17.41 -23.25 7.13
C ILE A 75 -17.03 -22.83 5.70
N GLU A 76 -16.28 -21.74 5.57
CA GLU A 76 -15.80 -21.20 4.31
C GLU A 76 -14.27 -21.33 4.23
N LYS A 77 -13.77 -21.69 3.05
CA LYS A 77 -12.33 -21.81 2.76
C LYS A 77 -11.97 -20.94 1.58
N MET A 78 -10.83 -20.27 1.66
CA MET A 78 -10.30 -19.46 0.57
C MET A 78 -9.96 -20.34 -0.65
N PRO A 79 -10.05 -19.80 -1.88
CA PRO A 79 -9.64 -20.53 -3.07
C PRO A 79 -8.13 -20.79 -3.03
N ILE A 80 -7.74 -22.07 -3.10
CA ILE A 80 -6.34 -22.50 -3.08
C ILE A 80 -5.86 -22.73 -4.51
N SER A 81 -4.69 -22.19 -4.85
CA SER A 81 -4.06 -22.43 -6.16
C SER A 81 -3.59 -23.89 -6.32
N PRO A 82 -3.58 -24.45 -7.54
CA PRO A 82 -3.17 -25.86 -7.77
C PRO A 82 -1.69 -26.14 -7.44
N ARG A 83 -0.87 -25.10 -7.26
CA ARG A 83 0.53 -25.21 -6.86
C ARG A 83 0.74 -25.08 -5.34
N TYR A 84 -0.33 -25.14 -4.55
CA TYR A 84 -0.22 -25.08 -3.11
C TYR A 84 0.49 -26.33 -2.57
N ARG A 85 1.64 -26.10 -1.93
CA ARG A 85 2.43 -27.15 -1.28
C ARG A 85 1.86 -27.37 0.12
N ALA A 86 1.17 -28.48 0.29
CA ALA A 86 0.56 -28.88 1.57
C ALA A 86 1.36 -30.03 2.20
N VAL A 87 0.64 -31.02 2.72
CA VAL A 87 1.24 -32.23 3.31
C VAL A 87 1.91 -33.07 2.23
N HIS A 88 3.20 -33.35 2.44
CA HIS A 88 3.97 -34.24 1.59
C HIS A 88 3.51 -35.68 1.78
N LYS A 89 3.28 -36.39 0.68
CA LYS A 89 2.91 -37.80 0.66
C LYS A 89 3.84 -38.54 -0.32
N LEU A 90 4.27 -39.74 0.08
CA LEU A 90 4.94 -40.64 -0.84
C LEU A 90 3.94 -41.07 -1.92
N LEU A 91 4.29 -40.85 -3.19
CA LEU A 91 3.45 -41.23 -4.32
C LEU A 91 3.78 -42.68 -4.74
N GLY A 92 2.74 -43.49 -4.96
CA GLY A 92 2.87 -44.84 -5.52
C GLY A 92 2.95 -44.85 -7.05
N LEU A 93 3.26 -46.01 -7.62
CA LEU A 93 3.00 -46.30 -9.03
C LEU A 93 1.51 -46.56 -9.23
N LEU A 94 0.93 -45.97 -10.29
CA LEU A 94 -0.49 -46.11 -10.64
C LEU A 94 -0.85 -47.57 -11.01
N GLU A 95 0.13 -48.33 -11.51
CA GLU A 95 -0.07 -49.67 -12.06
C GLU A 95 0.15 -50.81 -11.04
N SER A 96 1.13 -50.67 -10.14
CA SER A 96 1.53 -51.73 -9.20
C SER A 96 1.26 -51.42 -7.72
N GLY A 97 0.88 -50.18 -7.38
CA GLY A 97 0.67 -49.77 -5.99
C GLY A 97 1.93 -49.70 -5.11
N ASN A 98 3.10 -50.08 -5.64
CA ASN A 98 4.38 -49.96 -4.93
C ASN A 98 4.84 -48.50 -4.85
N ASN A 99 5.56 -48.15 -3.77
CA ASN A 99 6.12 -46.81 -3.57
C ASN A 99 7.16 -46.46 -4.64
N ARG A 100 7.18 -45.21 -5.11
CA ARG A 100 8.24 -44.70 -6.01
C ARG A 100 9.61 -44.50 -5.33
N CYS A 101 9.64 -44.54 -4.00
CA CYS A 101 10.86 -44.34 -3.24
C CYS A 101 11.81 -45.54 -3.44
N ILE A 102 13.01 -45.27 -3.93
CA ILE A 102 14.09 -46.27 -4.12
C ILE A 102 15.25 -46.09 -3.12
N GLY A 103 15.10 -45.19 -2.14
CA GLY A 103 16.13 -44.93 -1.12
C GLY A 103 17.41 -44.26 -1.66
N CYS A 104 17.26 -43.34 -2.62
CA CYS A 104 18.36 -42.53 -3.15
C CYS A 104 18.90 -41.51 -2.15
#